data_AF-A0A7J4AZS9-F1
#
_entry.id   AF-A0A7J4AZS9-F1
#
_cell.length_a   1.000
_cell.length_b   1.000
_cell.length_c   1.000
_cell.angle_alpha   90.00
_cell.angle_beta   90.00
_cell.angle_gamma   90.00
#
_symmetry.space_group_name_H-M   'P 1'
#
loop_
_entity.id
_entity.type
_entity.pdbx_description
1 polymer ?
#
loop_
_entity_poly.entity_id
_entity_poly.type
_entity_poly.pdbx_seq_one_letter_code
_entity_poly.pdbx_strand_id
1 'polypeptide(L)'
;MRWLRHLGYVQVSTNPVLAAIAYNDDPSLWESFKEYVKEDLVKSHPEWLDEPEKYADEIAMEATLFVLLDNFYVFRIPFLLSNGHDGLVSYQLNPLVADNVEKSVEAAREFAKKLEKILKVYDSYLLWGYDWPVEKGRSNLVIKVAAAYPSSIEIARRLNEIGIGQNITLSYSVTQELLTGIAAIEGMSKAIKKGILPTQTYLTNMGGRLEDHLKEHVAADLLIKALNKLRREEADEILDKLAVGLNVKSEIIDELKKKRLEERVEFLTSRRILGGNLLNDAYVEALVSSNAYGGRKEVLDMLTSLSDAIKFAGTFVARRVYEIIFSPQNKPKWIEYISREFGVSRKEAEIIMDRIDLLPASKRKPTDTLLTLSSRNLTNTEFPNHQLDVLKESMKSGFRIEDYKESIAKDPDEKHLKILMSIGDFVKAYEATPELKEFLNKIGVIGDYGIRGVDRADWPNYGPCAKTLREFTQAYLDFRNKVLDVFKG
;
A
#
# COMPACT_ATOMS: atom_id res chain seq x y z
N MET A 1 -3.47 5.40 20.90
CA MET A 1 -2.57 6.16 19.99
C MET A 1 -1.46 6.95 20.71
N ARG A 2 -1.74 7.73 21.76
CA ARG A 2 -0.68 8.49 22.49
C ARG A 2 0.53 7.64 22.93
N TRP A 3 0.29 6.42 23.42
CA TRP A 3 1.33 5.46 23.77
C TRP A 3 2.25 5.09 22.58
N LEU A 4 1.69 4.87 21.38
CA LEU A 4 2.46 4.48 20.20
C LEU A 4 3.45 5.57 19.78
N ARG A 5 3.11 6.86 19.95
CA ARG A 5 4.06 7.96 19.74
C ARG A 5 5.30 7.84 20.63
N HIS A 6 5.14 7.39 21.87
CA HIS A 6 6.29 7.16 22.77
C HIS A 6 7.16 5.98 22.33
N LEU A 7 6.64 5.08 21.49
CA LEU A 7 7.39 3.99 20.86
C LEU A 7 8.05 4.39 19.53
N GLY A 8 8.02 5.68 19.16
CA GLY A 8 8.66 6.18 17.94
C GLY A 8 7.76 6.17 16.70
N TYR A 9 6.44 5.96 16.85
CA TYR A 9 5.52 6.11 15.73
C TYR A 9 5.40 7.58 15.34
N VAL A 10 5.63 7.87 14.06
CA VAL A 10 5.60 9.22 13.48
C VAL A 10 4.45 9.44 12.50
N GLN A 11 3.72 8.37 12.13
CA GLN A 11 2.65 8.43 11.13
C GLN A 11 1.58 7.39 11.46
N VAL A 12 0.34 7.65 11.05
CA VAL A 12 -0.77 6.68 11.09
C VAL A 12 -1.51 6.67 9.76
N SER A 13 -1.82 5.48 9.24
CA SER A 13 -2.56 5.32 8.00
C SER A 13 -3.96 4.80 8.26
N THR A 14 -4.93 5.32 7.50
CA THR A 14 -6.24 4.71 7.36
C THR A 14 -6.52 4.26 5.92
N ASN A 15 -7.63 3.56 5.75
CA ASN A 15 -8.36 3.31 4.51
C ASN A 15 -9.82 2.99 4.91
N PRO A 16 -10.78 2.91 3.98
CA PRO A 16 -12.17 2.61 4.32
C PRO A 16 -12.35 1.29 5.09
N VAL A 17 -11.54 0.26 4.80
CA VAL A 17 -11.58 -1.02 5.52
C VAL A 17 -11.23 -0.81 7.00
N LEU A 18 -10.17 -0.04 7.29
CA LEU A 18 -9.71 0.26 8.65
C LEU A 18 -10.67 1.19 9.39
N ALA A 19 -11.29 2.16 8.68
CA ALA A 19 -12.36 2.97 9.26
C ALA A 19 -13.53 2.08 9.68
N ALA A 20 -13.99 1.17 8.80
CA ALA A 20 -15.06 0.24 9.11
C ALA A 20 -14.71 -0.70 10.29
N ILE A 21 -13.47 -1.20 10.34
CA ILE A 21 -12.98 -2.01 11.45
C ILE A 21 -13.00 -1.22 12.76
N ALA A 22 -12.59 0.05 12.77
CA ALA A 22 -12.61 0.87 13.98
C ALA A 22 -14.03 0.96 14.58
N TYR A 23 -15.05 1.16 13.74
CA TYR A 23 -16.46 1.16 14.17
C TYR A 23 -16.97 -0.22 14.63
N ASN A 24 -16.41 -1.32 14.12
CA ASN A 24 -16.76 -2.66 14.59
C ASN A 24 -16.06 -3.01 15.92
N ASP A 25 -14.80 -2.60 16.07
CA ASP A 25 -13.97 -2.85 17.25
C ASP A 25 -14.41 -1.99 18.45
N ASP A 26 -14.85 -0.76 18.19
CA ASP A 26 -15.46 0.14 19.17
C ASP A 26 -16.86 0.59 18.72
N PRO A 27 -17.91 -0.17 19.07
CA PRO A 27 -19.28 0.17 18.71
C PRO A 27 -19.77 1.51 19.31
N SER A 28 -19.11 2.06 20.34
CA SER A 28 -19.50 3.36 20.91
C SER A 28 -19.30 4.51 19.91
N LEU A 29 -18.41 4.35 18.93
CA LEU A 29 -18.21 5.30 17.85
C LEU A 29 -19.48 5.53 17.02
N TRP A 30 -20.35 4.52 16.90
CA TRP A 30 -21.63 4.69 16.21
C TRP A 30 -22.56 5.64 16.95
N GLU A 31 -22.60 5.56 18.28
CA GLU A 31 -23.44 6.44 19.09
C GLU A 31 -22.87 7.87 19.10
N SER A 32 -21.56 8.04 19.26
CA SER A 32 -20.93 9.37 19.15
C SER A 32 -21.08 9.98 17.76
N PHE A 33 -21.02 9.16 16.69
CA PHE A 33 -21.26 9.65 15.34
C PHE A 33 -22.73 10.05 15.12
N LYS A 34 -23.70 9.30 15.66
CA LYS A 34 -25.13 9.69 15.65
C LYS A 34 -25.36 11.03 16.34
N GLU A 35 -24.72 11.27 17.48
CA GLU A 35 -24.79 12.54 18.20
C GLU A 35 -24.19 13.68 17.34
N TYR A 36 -23.00 13.47 16.77
CA TYR A 36 -22.38 14.41 15.85
C TYR A 36 -23.27 14.72 14.63
N VAL A 37 -23.94 13.71 14.07
CA VAL A 37 -24.91 13.91 12.98
C VAL A 37 -26.02 14.85 13.44
N LYS A 38 -26.65 14.57 14.58
CA LYS A 38 -27.79 15.33 15.12
C LYS A 38 -27.43 16.76 15.52
N GLU A 39 -26.25 16.96 16.10
CA GLU A 39 -25.86 18.24 16.69
C GLU A 39 -25.15 19.15 15.69
N ASP A 40 -24.30 18.60 14.83
CA ASP A 40 -23.41 19.38 13.96
C ASP A 40 -23.77 19.22 12.49
N LEU A 41 -23.87 17.99 11.97
CA LEU A 41 -24.09 17.79 10.53
C LEU A 41 -25.44 18.32 10.05
N VAL A 42 -26.51 18.17 10.85
CA VAL A 42 -27.84 18.76 10.53
C VAL A 42 -27.75 20.27 10.27
N LYS A 43 -26.87 20.98 10.99
CA LYS A 43 -26.73 22.44 10.85
C LYS A 43 -25.95 22.83 9.61
N SER A 44 -24.91 22.06 9.27
CA SER A 44 -24.03 22.37 8.13
C SER A 44 -24.52 21.80 6.80
N HIS A 45 -25.25 20.69 6.84
CA HIS A 45 -25.67 19.90 5.68
C HIS A 45 -27.08 19.34 5.87
N PRO A 46 -28.11 20.19 6.05
CA PRO A 46 -29.49 19.72 6.22
C PRO A 46 -29.94 18.83 5.05
N GLU A 47 -29.43 19.08 3.83
CA GLU A 47 -29.74 18.31 2.63
C GLU A 47 -29.30 16.84 2.69
N TRP A 48 -28.33 16.50 3.55
CA TRP A 48 -27.90 15.10 3.74
C TRP A 48 -28.90 14.27 4.52
N LEU A 49 -29.78 14.90 5.31
CA LEU A 49 -30.84 14.20 6.04
C LEU A 49 -32.09 14.02 5.19
N ASP A 50 -32.35 14.97 4.29
CA ASP A 50 -33.48 14.91 3.37
C ASP A 50 -33.23 13.88 2.25
N GLU A 51 -32.00 13.78 1.74
CA GLU A 51 -31.61 12.89 0.64
C GLU A 51 -30.30 12.11 0.93
N PRO A 52 -30.21 11.29 2.01
CA PRO A 52 -28.95 10.67 2.42
C PRO A 52 -28.31 9.78 1.35
N GLU A 53 -29.11 9.08 0.54
CA GLU A 53 -28.61 8.23 -0.54
C GLU A 53 -27.86 9.02 -1.63
N LYS A 54 -28.24 10.28 -1.86
CA LYS A 54 -27.61 11.16 -2.86
C LYS A 54 -26.23 11.63 -2.41
N TYR A 55 -26.04 11.77 -1.09
CA TYR A 55 -24.80 12.23 -0.46
C TYR A 55 -24.04 11.10 0.25
N ALA A 56 -24.29 9.85 -0.17
CA ALA A 56 -23.77 8.67 0.52
C ALA A 56 -22.25 8.66 0.64
N ASP A 57 -21.55 9.09 -0.40
CA ASP A 57 -20.10 9.12 -0.41
C ASP A 57 -19.58 10.22 0.53
N GLU A 58 -20.14 11.42 0.49
CA GLU A 58 -19.81 12.53 1.37
C GLU A 58 -20.03 12.16 2.84
N ILE A 59 -21.16 11.52 3.17
CA ILE A 59 -21.48 11.00 4.51
C ILE A 59 -20.46 9.96 4.97
N ALA A 60 -20.07 9.01 4.11
CA ALA A 60 -19.06 8.00 4.45
C ALA A 60 -17.66 8.62 4.66
N MET A 61 -17.29 9.61 3.84
CA MET A 61 -16.04 10.35 4.01
C MET A 61 -16.04 11.17 5.31
N GLU A 62 -17.20 11.69 5.73
CA GLU A 62 -17.38 12.39 6.99
C GLU A 62 -17.24 11.47 8.21
N ALA A 63 -17.86 10.27 8.18
CA ALA A 63 -17.65 9.24 9.19
C ALA A 63 -16.17 8.82 9.26
N THR A 64 -15.48 8.79 8.12
CA THR A 64 -14.04 8.53 8.08
C THR A 64 -13.24 9.66 8.71
N LEU A 65 -13.58 10.93 8.48
CA LEU A 65 -12.95 12.06 9.17
C LEU A 65 -13.16 11.94 10.69
N PHE A 66 -14.40 11.69 11.12
CA PHE A 66 -14.79 11.60 12.53
C PHE A 66 -13.90 10.65 13.32
N VAL A 67 -13.73 9.41 12.83
CA VAL A 67 -12.88 8.41 13.50
C VAL A 67 -11.38 8.75 13.47
N LEU A 68 -10.95 9.67 12.60
CA LEU A 68 -9.55 10.08 12.47
C LEU A 68 -9.20 11.34 13.28
N LEU A 69 -10.18 12.12 13.77
CA LEU A 69 -9.90 13.41 14.43
C LEU A 69 -8.89 13.27 15.57
N ASP A 70 -9.05 12.26 16.41
CA ASP A 70 -8.11 11.97 17.50
C ASP A 70 -6.68 11.72 17.03
N ASN A 71 -6.51 11.09 15.86
CA ASN A 71 -5.20 10.89 15.27
C ASN A 71 -4.57 12.23 14.87
N PHE A 72 -5.34 13.12 14.24
CA PHE A 72 -4.84 14.44 13.86
C PHE A 72 -4.37 15.23 15.08
N TYR A 73 -5.11 15.20 16.20
CA TYR A 73 -4.72 15.85 17.44
C TYR A 73 -3.48 15.21 18.08
N VAL A 74 -3.44 13.88 18.20
CA VAL A 74 -2.33 13.16 18.84
C VAL A 74 -1.01 13.36 18.11
N PHE A 75 -1.04 13.35 16.78
CA PHE A 75 0.14 13.52 15.93
C PHE A 75 0.46 14.99 15.61
N ARG A 76 -0.34 15.94 16.13
CA ARG A 76 -0.13 17.38 15.91
C ARG A 76 1.23 17.85 16.42
N ILE A 77 1.63 17.41 17.61
CA ILE A 77 2.89 17.84 18.25
C ILE A 77 4.11 17.40 17.40
N PRO A 78 4.28 16.12 17.03
CA PRO A 78 5.34 15.71 16.11
C PRO A 78 5.35 16.50 14.79
N PHE A 79 4.18 16.79 14.21
CA PHE A 79 4.09 17.56 12.98
C PHE A 79 4.66 18.96 13.09
N LEU A 80 4.29 19.67 14.15
CA LEU A 80 4.78 21.03 14.40
C LEU A 80 6.28 21.05 14.70
N LEU A 81 6.76 20.13 15.55
CA LEU A 81 8.17 20.08 15.94
C LEU A 81 9.11 19.64 14.80
N SER A 82 8.59 18.87 13.83
CA SER A 82 9.35 18.36 12.70
C SER A 82 9.21 19.20 11.42
N ASN A 83 8.46 20.31 11.47
CA ASN A 83 8.11 21.12 10.29
C ASN A 83 7.52 20.27 9.15
N GLY A 84 6.55 19.41 9.50
CA GLY A 84 5.80 18.59 8.56
C GLY A 84 6.53 17.37 7.97
N HIS A 85 7.67 16.98 8.55
CA HIS A 85 8.35 15.72 8.23
C HIS A 85 7.64 14.51 8.88
N ASP A 86 7.19 14.69 10.13
CA ASP A 86 6.54 13.65 10.92
C ASP A 86 5.13 14.10 11.33
N GLY A 87 4.43 13.27 12.10
CA GLY A 87 3.12 13.57 12.66
C GLY A 87 1.97 13.54 11.66
N LEU A 88 2.13 12.82 10.56
CA LEU A 88 1.15 12.80 9.47
C LEU A 88 0.10 11.70 9.66
N VAL A 89 -1.12 12.03 9.28
CA VAL A 89 -2.24 11.09 9.22
C VAL A 89 -2.61 10.88 7.75
N SER A 90 -2.56 9.63 7.29
CA SER A 90 -2.96 9.30 5.93
C SER A 90 -4.46 9.07 5.84
N TYR A 91 -5.14 9.91 5.07
CA TYR A 91 -6.55 9.80 4.72
C TYR A 91 -6.70 9.33 3.27
N GLN A 92 -7.49 8.29 3.03
CA GLN A 92 -7.69 7.77 1.69
C GLN A 92 -8.86 8.45 0.99
N LEU A 93 -8.65 8.84 -0.28
CA LEU A 93 -9.71 9.35 -1.14
C LEU A 93 -10.76 8.28 -1.44
N ASN A 94 -11.97 8.72 -1.80
CA ASN A 94 -13.04 7.83 -2.24
C ASN A 94 -12.52 6.94 -3.41
N PRO A 95 -12.48 5.60 -3.24
CA PRO A 95 -11.95 4.71 -4.27
C PRO A 95 -12.77 4.74 -5.57
N LEU A 96 -14.02 5.18 -5.54
CA LEU A 96 -14.91 5.27 -6.71
C LEU A 96 -14.53 6.42 -7.66
N VAL A 97 -13.67 7.34 -7.25
CA VAL A 97 -13.21 8.48 -8.08
C VAL A 97 -11.68 8.51 -8.24
N ALA A 98 -11.00 7.41 -7.88
CA ALA A 98 -9.54 7.33 -7.89
C ALA A 98 -8.91 7.45 -9.30
N ASP A 99 -9.68 7.21 -10.35
CA ASP A 99 -9.30 7.42 -11.76
C ASP A 99 -9.55 8.86 -12.24
N ASN A 100 -10.25 9.69 -11.46
CA ASN A 100 -10.62 11.05 -11.82
C ASN A 100 -9.77 12.09 -11.07
N VAL A 101 -8.88 12.76 -11.81
CA VAL A 101 -7.96 13.76 -11.27
C VAL A 101 -8.68 14.92 -10.59
N GLU A 102 -9.63 15.57 -11.28
CA GLU A 102 -10.28 16.78 -10.75
C GLU A 102 -11.09 16.48 -9.49
N LYS A 103 -11.90 15.42 -9.52
CA LYS A 103 -12.69 15.01 -8.34
C LYS A 103 -11.80 14.63 -7.17
N SER A 104 -10.72 13.89 -7.42
CA SER A 104 -9.77 13.49 -6.38
C SER A 104 -9.06 14.68 -5.72
N VAL A 105 -8.60 15.64 -6.53
CA VAL A 105 -7.90 16.82 -6.03
C VAL A 105 -8.84 17.78 -5.32
N GLU A 106 -10.07 17.97 -5.80
CA GLU A 106 -11.03 18.82 -5.10
C GLU A 106 -11.46 18.20 -3.76
N ALA A 107 -11.77 16.91 -3.72
CA ALA A 107 -12.10 16.22 -2.47
C ALA A 107 -10.95 16.33 -1.44
N ALA A 108 -9.70 16.20 -1.86
CA ALA A 108 -8.54 16.42 -1.00
C ALA A 108 -8.47 17.87 -0.46
N ARG A 109 -8.75 18.86 -1.30
CA ARG A 109 -8.75 20.28 -0.92
C ARG A 109 -9.86 20.60 0.07
N GLU A 110 -11.07 20.10 -0.15
CA GLU A 110 -12.20 20.28 0.75
C GLU A 110 -11.93 19.65 2.11
N PHE A 111 -11.42 18.42 2.12
CA PHE A 111 -11.01 17.75 3.34
C PHE A 111 -9.94 18.54 4.10
N ALA A 112 -8.88 18.98 3.41
CA ALA A 112 -7.81 19.76 4.02
C ALA A 112 -8.32 21.10 4.59
N LYS A 113 -9.16 21.84 3.84
CA LYS A 113 -9.77 23.10 4.32
C LYS A 113 -10.63 22.87 5.57
N LYS A 114 -11.39 21.79 5.61
CA LYS A 114 -12.22 21.45 6.77
C LYS A 114 -11.35 21.13 7.99
N LEU A 115 -10.35 20.27 7.81
CA LEU A 115 -9.40 19.92 8.86
C LEU A 115 -8.61 21.14 9.34
N GLU A 116 -8.23 22.05 8.46
CA GLU A 116 -7.53 23.29 8.82
C GLU A 116 -8.36 24.14 9.79
N LYS A 117 -9.68 24.29 9.55
CA LYS A 117 -10.57 25.03 10.47
C LYS A 117 -10.60 24.40 11.86
N ILE A 118 -10.67 23.07 11.93
CA ILE A 118 -10.68 22.32 13.19
C ILE A 118 -9.34 22.51 13.92
N LEU A 119 -8.23 22.32 13.21
CA LEU A 119 -6.89 22.43 13.78
C LEU A 119 -6.53 23.86 14.18
N LYS A 120 -7.08 24.90 13.55
CA LYS A 120 -6.89 26.30 14.00
C LYS A 120 -7.36 26.49 15.43
N VAL A 121 -8.51 25.91 15.78
CA VAL A 121 -9.04 25.98 17.14
C VAL A 121 -8.12 25.21 18.08
N TYR A 122 -7.77 23.97 17.75
CA TYR A 122 -6.87 23.16 18.58
C TYR A 122 -5.50 23.82 18.80
N ASP A 123 -4.89 24.36 17.74
CA ASP A 123 -3.60 25.06 17.78
C ASP A 123 -3.66 26.31 18.66
N SER A 124 -4.81 26.98 18.76
CA SER A 124 -4.97 28.16 19.64
C SER A 124 -4.80 27.80 21.12
N TYR A 125 -5.20 26.60 21.52
CA TYR A 125 -4.98 26.07 22.87
C TYR A 125 -3.60 25.45 23.00
N LEU A 126 -3.20 24.60 22.04
CA LEU A 126 -1.95 23.86 22.09
C LEU A 126 -0.73 24.79 22.14
N LEU A 127 -0.78 25.90 21.38
CA LEU A 127 0.33 26.84 21.23
C LEU A 127 0.14 28.11 22.04
N TRP A 128 -0.77 28.10 23.02
CA TRP A 128 -0.99 29.26 23.88
C TRP A 128 0.29 29.58 24.66
N GLY A 129 0.78 30.82 24.53
CA GLY A 129 2.00 31.29 25.18
C GLY A 129 3.31 31.01 24.43
N TYR A 130 3.27 30.46 23.21
CA TYR A 130 4.45 30.29 22.37
C TYR A 130 4.51 31.35 21.26
N ASP A 131 5.66 32.01 21.09
CA ASP A 131 5.92 33.04 20.07
C ASP A 131 6.40 32.47 18.71
N TRP A 132 6.11 31.20 18.42
CA TRP A 132 6.67 30.49 17.28
C TRP A 132 5.96 30.85 15.96
N PRO A 133 6.68 31.01 14.83
CA PRO A 133 6.05 31.15 13.52
C PRO A 133 5.47 29.80 13.07
N VAL A 134 4.22 29.51 13.46
CA VAL A 134 3.51 28.31 13.03
C VAL A 134 2.43 28.71 12.02
N GLU A 135 2.35 27.99 10.91
CA GLU A 135 1.17 27.98 10.05
C GLU A 135 -0.01 27.36 10.82
N LYS A 136 -0.65 28.16 11.68
CA LYS A 136 -1.76 27.71 12.54
C LYS A 136 -2.85 27.06 11.69
N GLY A 137 -3.24 25.86 12.07
CA GLY A 137 -4.22 25.04 11.38
C GLY A 137 -3.71 24.21 10.22
N ARG A 138 -2.48 24.44 9.70
CA ARG A 138 -1.96 23.68 8.55
C ARG A 138 -2.13 22.19 8.77
N SER A 139 -2.86 21.49 7.91
CA SER A 139 -3.20 20.08 8.13
C SER A 139 -1.98 19.17 8.21
N ASN A 140 -1.90 18.34 9.26
CA ASN A 140 -0.92 17.25 9.37
C ASN A 140 -1.41 16.01 8.63
N LEU A 141 -1.63 16.20 7.33
CA LEU A 141 -2.35 15.31 6.44
C LEU A 141 -1.45 14.83 5.32
N VAL A 142 -1.59 13.55 4.98
CA VAL A 142 -1.23 13.06 3.64
C VAL A 142 -2.42 12.38 3.00
N ILE A 143 -2.56 12.57 1.70
CA ILE A 143 -3.66 11.98 0.94
C ILE A 143 -3.21 10.65 0.38
N LYS A 144 -3.92 9.59 0.73
CA LYS A 144 -3.63 8.25 0.26
C LYS A 144 -4.23 8.03 -1.13
N VAL A 145 -3.36 7.91 -2.13
CA VAL A 145 -3.71 7.87 -3.56
C VAL A 145 -3.45 6.47 -4.11
N ALA A 146 -4.43 5.85 -4.75
CA ALA A 146 -4.27 4.51 -5.32
C ALA A 146 -3.51 4.56 -6.66
N ALA A 147 -2.31 3.99 -6.71
CA ALA A 147 -1.52 3.78 -7.93
C ALA A 147 -2.04 2.63 -8.81
N ALA A 148 -3.34 2.33 -8.75
CA ALA A 148 -3.99 1.40 -9.65
C ALA A 148 -4.29 2.03 -11.02
N TYR A 149 -4.22 3.36 -11.15
CA TYR A 149 -4.57 4.10 -12.35
C TYR A 149 -3.47 5.10 -12.75
N PRO A 150 -3.26 5.38 -14.04
CA PRO A 150 -2.35 6.43 -14.50
C PRO A 150 -2.64 7.82 -13.92
N SER A 151 -3.91 8.11 -13.62
CA SER A 151 -4.37 9.37 -12.99
C SER A 151 -3.64 9.66 -11.67
N SER A 152 -3.19 8.64 -10.95
CA SER A 152 -2.47 8.77 -9.68
C SER A 152 -1.20 9.60 -9.78
N ILE A 153 -0.54 9.60 -10.95
CA ILE A 153 0.65 10.42 -11.22
C ILE A 153 0.26 11.90 -11.15
N GLU A 154 -0.80 12.29 -11.85
CA GLU A 154 -1.25 13.69 -11.90
C GLU A 154 -1.88 14.13 -10.58
N ILE A 155 -2.63 13.25 -9.91
CA ILE A 155 -3.16 13.51 -8.56
C ILE A 155 -2.00 13.78 -7.59
N ALA A 156 -0.99 12.92 -7.55
CA ALA A 156 0.20 13.10 -6.71
C ALA A 156 0.88 14.45 -7.00
N ARG A 157 1.08 14.79 -8.28
CA ARG A 157 1.69 16.06 -8.70
C ARG A 157 0.92 17.27 -8.15
N ARG A 158 -0.41 17.29 -8.32
CA ARG A 158 -1.26 18.43 -7.95
C ARG A 158 -1.43 18.59 -6.44
N LEU A 159 -1.41 17.50 -5.68
CA LEU A 159 -1.44 17.53 -4.22
C LEU A 159 -0.14 18.15 -3.66
N ASN A 160 1.01 17.70 -4.16
CA ASN A 160 2.29 18.25 -3.72
C ASN A 160 2.49 19.70 -4.14
N GLU A 161 1.94 20.11 -5.28
CA GLU A 161 1.97 21.50 -5.75
C GLU A 161 1.31 22.49 -4.78
N ILE A 162 0.38 22.00 -3.93
CA ILE A 162 -0.26 22.78 -2.86
C ILE A 162 0.28 22.46 -1.47
N GLY A 163 1.40 21.74 -1.36
CA GLY A 163 2.06 21.42 -0.10
C GLY A 163 1.36 20.34 0.73
N ILE A 164 0.46 19.56 0.12
CA ILE A 164 -0.18 18.39 0.74
C ILE A 164 0.51 17.14 0.21
N GLY A 165 1.23 16.44 1.07
CA GLY A 165 1.90 15.20 0.70
C GLY A 165 0.92 14.08 0.36
N GLN A 166 1.38 13.12 -0.42
CA GLN A 166 0.65 11.91 -0.78
C GLN A 166 1.22 10.68 -0.07
N ASN A 167 0.37 9.70 0.17
CA ASN A 167 0.75 8.34 0.50
C ASN A 167 0.28 7.43 -0.64
N ILE A 168 1.17 7.06 -1.56
CA ILE A 168 0.82 6.17 -2.67
C ILE A 168 0.45 4.81 -2.09
N THR A 169 -0.66 4.20 -2.50
CA THR A 169 -1.11 2.86 -2.11
C THR A 169 -1.49 2.04 -3.36
N LEU A 170 -1.77 0.74 -3.22
CA LEU A 170 -2.01 -0.15 -4.38
C LEU A 170 -0.84 -0.12 -5.38
N SER A 171 0.36 0.13 -4.87
CA SER A 171 1.60 0.05 -5.62
C SER A 171 2.34 -1.24 -5.27
N TYR A 172 2.79 -1.94 -6.29
CA TYR A 172 3.45 -3.24 -6.19
C TYR A 172 4.72 -3.32 -7.05
N SER A 173 4.98 -2.29 -7.85
CA SER A 173 6.04 -2.30 -8.85
C SER A 173 6.96 -1.09 -8.73
N VAL A 174 8.21 -1.28 -9.17
CA VAL A 174 9.22 -0.22 -9.29
C VAL A 174 8.69 0.93 -10.15
N THR A 175 8.03 0.61 -11.26
CA THR A 175 7.47 1.61 -12.18
C THR A 175 6.41 2.48 -11.51
N GLN A 176 5.46 1.90 -10.77
CA GLN A 176 4.43 2.67 -10.07
C GLN A 176 5.04 3.64 -9.04
N GLU A 177 5.97 3.15 -8.23
CA GLU A 177 6.58 3.94 -7.15
C GLU A 177 7.46 5.06 -7.70
N LEU A 178 8.30 4.79 -8.69
CA LEU A 178 9.18 5.80 -9.27
C LEU A 178 8.39 6.89 -10.01
N LEU A 179 7.39 6.52 -10.80
CA LEU A 179 6.64 7.53 -11.58
C LEU A 179 5.80 8.44 -10.70
N THR A 180 5.17 7.88 -9.66
CA THR A 180 4.44 8.70 -8.67
C THR A 180 5.39 9.52 -7.79
N GLY A 181 6.57 9.00 -7.47
CA GLY A 181 7.64 9.76 -6.80
C GLY A 181 8.18 10.92 -7.61
N ILE A 182 8.43 10.73 -8.92
CA ILE A 182 8.85 11.79 -9.84
C ILE A 182 7.78 12.89 -9.92
N ALA A 183 6.50 12.52 -9.98
CA ALA A 183 5.40 13.49 -9.96
C ALA A 183 5.33 14.27 -8.65
N ALA A 184 5.61 13.61 -7.51
CA ALA A 184 5.69 14.28 -6.22
C ALA A 184 6.84 15.29 -6.18
N ILE A 185 8.02 14.91 -6.67
CA ILE A 185 9.18 15.80 -6.82
C ILE A 185 8.83 17.05 -7.62
N GLU A 186 8.15 16.88 -8.77
CA GLU A 186 7.71 18.01 -9.58
C GLU A 186 6.74 18.93 -8.82
N GLY A 187 5.73 18.34 -8.17
CA GLY A 187 4.76 19.10 -7.38
C GLY A 187 5.42 19.85 -6.22
N MET A 188 6.31 19.20 -5.47
CA MET A 188 7.04 19.81 -4.37
C MET A 188 7.96 20.94 -4.84
N SER A 189 8.58 20.79 -6.01
CA SER A 189 9.38 21.86 -6.63
C SER A 189 8.52 23.08 -6.94
N LYS A 190 7.29 22.89 -7.43
CA LYS A 190 6.32 23.97 -7.66
C LYS A 190 5.83 24.61 -6.36
N ALA A 191 5.65 23.83 -5.29
CA ALA A 191 5.28 24.35 -3.97
C ALA A 191 6.38 25.24 -3.37
N ILE A 192 7.63 24.78 -3.39
CA ILE A 192 8.77 25.55 -2.85
C ILE A 192 8.92 26.89 -3.55
N LYS A 193 8.78 26.93 -4.88
CA LYS A 193 8.78 28.19 -5.64
C LYS A 193 7.69 29.17 -5.24
N LYS A 194 6.58 28.67 -4.68
CA LYS A 194 5.47 29.48 -4.13
C LYS A 194 5.70 29.83 -2.65
N GLY A 195 6.85 29.48 -2.07
CA GLY A 195 7.16 29.65 -0.65
C GLY A 195 6.48 28.63 0.26
N ILE A 196 5.91 27.55 -0.31
CA ILE A 196 5.23 26.51 0.46
C ILE A 196 6.23 25.40 0.78
N LEU A 197 6.51 25.20 2.06
CA LEU A 197 7.29 24.04 2.51
C LEU A 197 6.49 22.75 2.26
N PRO A 198 6.98 21.73 1.55
CA PRO A 198 6.25 20.47 1.39
C PRO A 198 6.19 19.64 2.68
N THR A 199 5.10 18.89 2.89
CA THR A 199 5.04 17.85 3.93
C THR A 199 5.63 16.53 3.41
N GLN A 200 5.88 15.58 4.31
CA GLN A 200 6.35 14.24 3.92
C GLN A 200 5.40 13.57 2.93
N THR A 201 5.98 12.76 2.07
CA THR A 201 5.30 11.91 1.10
C THR A 201 5.79 10.47 1.27
N TYR A 202 4.92 9.51 0.97
CA TYR A 202 5.20 8.10 1.14
C TYR A 202 4.98 7.34 -0.16
N LEU A 203 5.98 6.58 -0.58
CA LEU A 203 5.87 5.58 -1.64
C LEU A 203 5.57 4.23 -0.97
N THR A 204 4.30 3.85 -0.83
CA THR A 204 3.97 2.58 -0.15
C THR A 204 4.08 1.40 -1.10
N ASN A 205 5.00 0.48 -0.77
CA ASN A 205 5.11 -0.81 -1.41
C ASN A 205 4.20 -1.84 -0.70
N MET A 206 3.20 -2.38 -1.39
CA MET A 206 2.31 -3.42 -0.82
C MET A 206 2.91 -4.83 -0.96
N GLY A 207 4.16 -4.99 -0.51
CA GLY A 207 5.00 -6.17 -0.76
C GLY A 207 4.36 -7.50 -0.38
N GLY A 208 3.79 -7.63 0.83
CA GLY A 208 3.20 -8.91 1.22
C GLY A 208 1.91 -9.26 0.48
N ARG A 209 1.22 -8.30 -0.15
CA ARG A 209 0.11 -8.58 -1.09
C ARG A 209 0.63 -9.03 -2.46
N LEU A 210 1.79 -8.53 -2.89
CA LEU A 210 2.49 -9.08 -4.06
C LEU A 210 2.90 -10.53 -3.80
N GLU A 211 3.45 -10.85 -2.62
CA GLU A 211 3.78 -12.24 -2.25
C GLU A 211 2.56 -13.16 -2.31
N ASP A 212 1.44 -12.73 -1.73
CA ASP A 212 0.18 -13.49 -1.78
C ASP A 212 -0.24 -13.75 -3.24
N HIS A 213 -0.24 -12.70 -4.06
CA HIS A 213 -0.60 -12.80 -5.48
C HIS A 213 0.31 -13.76 -6.25
N LEU A 214 1.63 -13.68 -6.06
CA LEU A 214 2.59 -14.54 -6.76
C LEU A 214 2.43 -16.00 -6.34
N LYS A 215 2.12 -16.28 -5.07
CA LYS A 215 1.83 -17.65 -4.61
C LYS A 215 0.59 -18.20 -5.30
N GLU A 216 -0.50 -17.44 -5.33
CA GLU A 216 -1.74 -17.84 -6.01
C GLU A 216 -1.48 -18.09 -7.50
N HIS A 217 -0.79 -17.16 -8.16
CA HIS A 217 -0.50 -17.24 -9.59
C HIS A 217 0.38 -18.45 -9.93
N VAL A 218 1.48 -18.67 -9.19
CA VAL A 218 2.36 -19.82 -9.39
C VAL A 218 1.64 -21.13 -9.09
N ALA A 219 0.82 -21.16 -8.02
CA ALA A 219 0.05 -22.35 -7.69
C ALA A 219 -0.97 -22.70 -8.79
N ALA A 220 -1.66 -21.70 -9.32
CA ALA A 220 -2.61 -21.85 -10.41
C ALA A 220 -1.93 -22.31 -11.70
N ASP A 221 -0.82 -21.66 -12.08
CA ASP A 221 -0.06 -21.98 -13.30
C ASP A 221 0.49 -23.41 -13.27
N LEU A 222 1.09 -23.83 -12.15
CA LEU A 222 1.58 -25.19 -11.99
C LEU A 222 0.45 -26.22 -12.12
N LEU A 223 -0.68 -25.97 -11.47
CA LEU A 223 -1.82 -26.88 -11.48
C LEU A 223 -2.48 -26.93 -12.86
N ILE A 224 -2.70 -25.80 -13.54
CA ILE A 224 -3.23 -25.75 -14.91
C ILE A 224 -2.32 -26.50 -15.88
N LYS A 225 -1.00 -26.26 -15.83
CA LYS A 225 -0.03 -26.97 -16.69
C LYS A 225 -0.02 -28.48 -16.44
N ALA A 226 -0.24 -28.91 -15.21
CA ALA A 226 -0.38 -30.32 -14.87
C ALA A 226 -1.68 -30.91 -15.45
N LEU A 227 -2.82 -30.27 -15.18
CA LEU A 227 -4.14 -30.77 -15.56
C LEU A 227 -4.35 -30.77 -17.08
N ASN A 228 -3.77 -29.81 -17.83
CA ASN A 228 -3.86 -29.76 -19.29
C ASN A 228 -3.18 -30.95 -20.00
N LYS A 229 -2.37 -31.75 -19.29
CA LYS A 229 -1.74 -32.96 -19.83
C LYS A 229 -2.59 -34.23 -19.62
N LEU A 230 -3.69 -34.12 -18.89
CA LEU A 230 -4.54 -35.24 -18.48
C LEU A 230 -5.84 -35.28 -19.27
N ARG A 231 -6.56 -36.40 -19.20
CA ARG A 231 -7.95 -36.45 -19.65
C ARG A 231 -8.82 -35.64 -18.71
N ARG A 232 -9.95 -35.14 -19.21
CA ARG A 232 -10.86 -34.27 -18.44
C ARG A 232 -11.34 -34.94 -17.15
N GLU A 233 -11.67 -36.22 -17.22
CA GLU A 233 -12.17 -36.99 -16.08
C GLU A 233 -11.11 -37.12 -14.98
N GLU A 234 -9.85 -37.33 -15.36
CA GLU A 234 -8.70 -37.42 -14.44
C GLU A 234 -8.42 -36.06 -13.81
N ALA A 235 -8.46 -34.99 -14.61
CA ALA A 235 -8.29 -33.63 -14.12
C ALA A 235 -9.41 -33.23 -13.13
N ASP A 236 -10.65 -33.60 -13.42
CA ASP A 236 -11.80 -33.35 -12.55
C ASP A 236 -11.67 -34.11 -11.22
N GLU A 237 -11.22 -35.36 -11.24
CA GLU A 237 -10.99 -36.17 -10.03
C GLU A 237 -9.90 -35.56 -9.13
N ILE A 238 -8.80 -35.08 -9.72
CA ILE A 238 -7.73 -34.41 -8.97
C ILE A 238 -8.25 -33.12 -8.30
N LEU A 239 -9.03 -32.31 -9.02
CA LEU A 239 -9.59 -31.07 -8.49
C LEU A 239 -10.59 -31.32 -7.36
N ASP A 240 -11.41 -32.37 -7.47
CA ASP A 240 -12.36 -32.74 -6.42
C ASP A 240 -11.62 -33.19 -5.15
N LYS A 241 -10.59 -34.05 -5.28
CA LYS A 241 -9.74 -34.47 -4.16
C LYS A 241 -9.03 -33.28 -3.52
N LEU A 242 -8.53 -32.35 -4.33
CA LEU A 242 -7.92 -31.11 -3.84
C LEU A 242 -8.94 -30.28 -3.04
N ALA A 243 -10.14 -30.07 -3.56
CA ALA A 243 -11.17 -29.30 -2.89
C ALA A 243 -11.57 -29.90 -1.53
N VAL A 244 -11.72 -31.23 -1.46
CA VAL A 244 -11.98 -31.95 -0.21
C VAL A 244 -10.79 -31.82 0.75
N GLY A 245 -9.56 -31.99 0.27
CA GLY A 245 -8.35 -31.85 1.10
C GLY A 245 -8.12 -30.43 1.62
N LEU A 246 -8.65 -29.42 0.93
CA LEU A 246 -8.66 -28.01 1.37
C LEU A 246 -9.88 -27.65 2.23
N ASN A 247 -10.70 -28.63 2.62
CA ASN A 247 -11.91 -28.45 3.43
C ASN A 247 -12.94 -27.49 2.80
N VAL A 248 -13.05 -27.47 1.47
CA VAL A 248 -14.10 -26.73 0.78
C VAL A 248 -15.44 -27.42 1.04
N LYS A 249 -16.47 -26.64 1.40
CA LYS A 249 -17.82 -27.17 1.67
C LYS A 249 -18.40 -27.85 0.43
N SER A 250 -19.15 -28.94 0.62
CA SER A 250 -19.74 -29.73 -0.47
C SER A 250 -20.61 -28.89 -1.41
N GLU A 251 -21.41 -27.95 -0.89
CA GLU A 251 -22.27 -27.11 -1.74
C GLU A 251 -21.42 -26.25 -2.70
N ILE A 252 -20.26 -25.77 -2.23
CA ILE A 252 -19.33 -24.98 -3.04
C ILE A 252 -18.64 -25.88 -4.07
N ILE A 253 -18.27 -27.12 -3.72
CA ILE A 253 -17.68 -28.07 -4.66
C ILE A 253 -18.63 -28.33 -5.83
N ASP A 254 -19.92 -28.54 -5.57
CA ASP A 254 -20.93 -28.77 -6.61
C ASP A 254 -21.13 -27.55 -7.52
N GLU A 255 -20.99 -26.34 -6.99
CA GLU A 255 -20.97 -25.11 -7.81
C GLU A 255 -19.70 -25.00 -8.66
N LEU A 256 -18.54 -25.33 -8.09
CA LEU A 256 -17.26 -25.30 -8.80
C LEU A 256 -17.26 -26.25 -10.00
N LYS A 257 -17.88 -27.43 -9.89
CA LYS A 257 -17.99 -28.41 -11.01
C LYS A 257 -18.69 -27.85 -12.25
N LYS A 258 -19.53 -26.83 -12.09
CA LYS A 258 -20.24 -26.17 -13.20
C LYS A 258 -19.37 -25.11 -13.90
N LYS A 259 -18.21 -24.76 -13.33
CA LYS A 259 -17.32 -23.73 -13.84
C LYS A 259 -16.25 -24.32 -14.76
N ARG A 260 -15.60 -23.43 -15.50
CA ARG A 260 -14.43 -23.75 -16.33
C ARG A 260 -13.25 -24.21 -15.47
N LEU A 261 -12.35 -24.97 -16.08
CA LEU A 261 -11.14 -25.50 -15.42
C LEU A 261 -10.34 -24.38 -14.75
N GLU A 262 -10.13 -23.28 -15.46
CA GLU A 262 -9.35 -22.14 -14.99
C GLU A 262 -9.98 -21.51 -13.75
N GLU A 263 -11.30 -21.29 -13.76
CA GLU A 263 -12.03 -20.70 -12.63
C GLU A 263 -11.99 -21.60 -11.38
N ARG A 264 -12.04 -22.92 -11.56
CA ARG A 264 -11.92 -23.89 -10.46
C ARG A 264 -10.52 -23.83 -9.85
N VAL A 265 -9.49 -23.84 -10.70
CA VAL A 265 -8.10 -23.77 -10.25
C VAL A 265 -7.83 -22.44 -9.54
N GLU A 266 -8.24 -21.31 -10.10
CA GLU A 266 -8.10 -19.99 -9.48
C GLU A 266 -8.78 -19.92 -8.10
N PHE A 267 -9.97 -20.49 -7.96
CA PHE A 267 -10.66 -20.55 -6.67
C PHE A 267 -9.87 -21.37 -5.65
N LEU A 268 -9.49 -22.60 -6.00
CA LEU A 268 -8.82 -23.53 -5.09
C LEU A 268 -7.42 -23.08 -4.70
N THR A 269 -6.72 -22.37 -5.59
CA THR A 269 -5.37 -21.86 -5.35
C THR A 269 -5.35 -20.45 -4.75
N SER A 270 -6.51 -19.81 -4.57
CA SER A 270 -6.61 -18.51 -3.90
C SER A 270 -6.11 -18.59 -2.46
N ARG A 271 -5.55 -17.49 -1.94
CA ARG A 271 -5.07 -17.38 -0.56
C ARG A 271 -6.15 -17.71 0.46
N ARG A 272 -7.42 -17.43 0.14
CA ARG A 272 -8.55 -17.75 1.03
C ARG A 272 -8.77 -19.26 1.19
N ILE A 273 -8.45 -20.06 0.17
CA ILE A 273 -8.73 -21.50 0.14
C ILE A 273 -7.45 -22.31 0.38
N LEU A 274 -6.40 -22.11 -0.42
CA LEU A 274 -5.11 -22.79 -0.26
C LEU A 274 -4.29 -22.26 0.94
N GLY A 275 -4.54 -21.02 1.35
CA GLY A 275 -3.73 -20.33 2.34
C GLY A 275 -2.45 -19.74 1.76
N GLY A 276 -1.49 -19.44 2.64
CA GLY A 276 -0.20 -18.85 2.28
C GLY A 276 0.95 -19.85 2.09
N ASN A 277 0.65 -21.15 2.08
CA ASN A 277 1.63 -22.24 2.09
C ASN A 277 1.51 -23.13 0.84
N LEU A 278 2.47 -23.02 -0.08
CA LEU A 278 2.56 -23.90 -1.26
C LEU A 278 2.84 -25.36 -0.90
N LEU A 279 3.28 -25.65 0.32
CA LEU A 279 3.56 -27.00 0.82
C LEU A 279 2.34 -27.63 1.51
N ASN A 280 1.13 -27.13 1.26
CA ASN A 280 -0.09 -27.78 1.73
C ASN A 280 -0.17 -29.21 1.17
N ASP A 281 -0.36 -30.21 2.04
CA ASP A 281 -0.33 -31.62 1.64
C ASP A 281 -1.35 -31.96 0.54
N ALA A 282 -2.56 -31.41 0.60
CA ALA A 282 -3.58 -31.66 -0.42
C ALA A 282 -3.16 -31.11 -1.80
N TYR A 283 -2.49 -29.96 -1.81
CA TYR A 283 -1.97 -29.35 -3.05
C TYR A 283 -0.76 -30.10 -3.59
N VAL A 284 0.15 -30.54 -2.72
CA VAL A 284 1.29 -31.41 -3.10
C VAL A 284 0.78 -32.70 -3.72
N GLU A 285 -0.19 -33.36 -3.08
CA GLU A 285 -0.79 -34.61 -3.59
C GLU A 285 -1.51 -34.41 -4.93
N ALA A 286 -2.15 -33.26 -5.14
CA ALA A 286 -2.77 -32.93 -6.43
C ALA A 286 -1.72 -32.85 -7.56
N LEU A 287 -0.57 -32.22 -7.30
CA LEU A 287 0.53 -32.13 -8.28
C LEU A 287 1.22 -33.48 -8.49
N VAL A 288 1.43 -34.28 -7.44
CA VAL A 288 2.00 -35.64 -7.54
C VAL A 288 1.07 -36.55 -8.35
N SER A 289 -0.23 -36.52 -8.07
CA SER A 289 -1.25 -37.31 -8.78
C SER A 289 -1.31 -36.99 -10.27
N SER A 290 -0.92 -35.78 -10.68
CA SER A 290 -0.85 -35.41 -12.09
C SER A 290 0.35 -36.02 -12.84
N ASN A 291 1.36 -36.52 -12.12
CA ASN A 291 2.63 -37.01 -12.65
C ASN A 291 3.39 -36.01 -13.55
N ALA A 292 3.03 -34.72 -13.52
CA ALA A 292 3.57 -33.70 -14.42
C ALA A 292 4.96 -33.18 -14.03
N TYR A 293 5.34 -33.34 -12.76
CA TYR A 293 6.54 -32.77 -12.14
C TYR A 293 7.40 -33.80 -11.39
N GLY A 294 7.18 -35.09 -11.64
CA GLY A 294 7.87 -36.18 -10.95
C GLY A 294 7.15 -36.64 -9.68
N GLY A 295 7.90 -37.31 -8.80
CA GLY A 295 7.38 -37.84 -7.55
C GLY A 295 7.24 -36.78 -6.46
N ARG A 296 6.79 -37.21 -5.27
CA ARG A 296 6.56 -36.31 -4.12
C ARG A 296 7.82 -35.53 -3.73
N LYS A 297 9.01 -36.12 -3.84
CA LYS A 297 10.26 -35.45 -3.51
C LYS A 297 10.54 -34.29 -4.47
N GLU A 298 10.47 -34.55 -5.78
CA GLU A 298 10.71 -33.53 -6.80
C GLU A 298 9.72 -32.37 -6.70
N VAL A 299 8.44 -32.67 -6.44
CA VAL A 299 7.40 -31.66 -6.21
C VAL A 299 7.71 -30.82 -4.97
N LEU A 300 8.08 -31.44 -3.84
CA LEU A 300 8.40 -30.71 -2.62
C LEU A 300 9.64 -29.83 -2.77
N ASP A 301 10.69 -30.32 -3.42
CA ASP A 301 11.91 -29.55 -3.67
C ASP A 301 11.62 -28.32 -4.54
N MET A 302 10.82 -28.49 -5.61
CA MET A 302 10.38 -27.40 -6.47
C MET A 302 9.55 -26.35 -5.71
N LEU A 303 8.51 -26.79 -4.98
CA LEU A 303 7.61 -25.89 -4.27
C LEU A 303 8.30 -25.17 -3.10
N THR A 304 9.26 -25.84 -2.43
CA THR A 304 10.06 -25.21 -1.36
C THR A 304 10.90 -24.08 -1.94
N SER A 305 11.62 -24.35 -3.03
CA SER A 305 12.43 -23.36 -3.72
C SER A 305 11.61 -22.13 -4.17
N LEU A 306 10.43 -22.36 -4.75
CA LEU A 306 9.51 -21.29 -5.14
C LEU A 306 8.96 -20.52 -3.94
N SER A 307 8.49 -21.23 -2.90
CA SER A 307 7.94 -20.64 -1.69
C SER A 307 8.97 -19.76 -0.97
N ASP A 308 10.21 -20.22 -0.89
CA ASP A 308 11.30 -19.47 -0.25
C ASP A 308 11.70 -18.23 -1.06
N ALA A 309 11.72 -18.32 -2.39
CA ALA A 309 11.99 -17.16 -3.24
C ALA A 309 10.85 -16.13 -3.19
N ILE A 310 9.58 -16.56 -3.31
CA ILE A 310 8.41 -15.67 -3.32
C ILE A 310 8.31 -14.82 -2.04
N LYS A 311 8.74 -15.37 -0.90
CA LYS A 311 8.84 -14.63 0.37
C LYS A 311 9.67 -13.34 0.29
N PHE A 312 10.57 -13.18 -0.69
CA PHE A 312 11.37 -11.96 -0.82
C PHE A 312 10.85 -10.98 -1.87
N ALA A 313 9.77 -11.32 -2.58
CA ALA A 313 9.31 -10.55 -3.74
C ALA A 313 9.05 -9.07 -3.40
N GLY A 314 8.24 -8.81 -2.37
CA GLY A 314 7.95 -7.45 -1.93
C GLY A 314 9.20 -6.70 -1.44
N THR A 315 10.02 -7.35 -0.62
CA THR A 315 11.28 -6.79 -0.13
C THR A 315 12.22 -6.40 -1.26
N PHE A 316 12.35 -7.23 -2.30
CA PHE A 316 13.24 -6.93 -3.43
C PHE A 316 12.75 -5.73 -4.24
N VAL A 317 11.44 -5.60 -4.48
CA VAL A 317 10.88 -4.39 -5.11
C VAL A 317 11.20 -3.15 -4.28
N ALA A 318 10.93 -3.18 -2.97
CA ALA A 318 11.22 -2.07 -2.07
C ALA A 318 12.73 -1.70 -2.07
N ARG A 319 13.62 -2.70 -2.00
CA ARG A 319 15.08 -2.47 -2.07
C ARG A 319 15.50 -1.81 -3.37
N ARG A 320 14.95 -2.25 -4.50
CA ARG A 320 15.27 -1.67 -5.81
C ARG A 320 14.79 -0.22 -5.92
N VAL A 321 13.58 0.09 -5.45
CA VAL A 321 13.11 1.50 -5.41
C VAL A 321 14.01 2.34 -4.51
N TYR A 322 14.36 1.83 -3.32
CA TYR A 322 15.28 2.52 -2.41
C TYR A 322 16.65 2.77 -3.04
N GLU A 323 17.23 1.77 -3.70
CA GLU A 323 18.51 1.86 -4.40
C GLU A 323 18.48 2.93 -5.50
N ILE A 324 17.42 2.95 -6.31
CA ILE A 324 17.25 3.89 -7.42
C ILE A 324 17.15 5.34 -6.91
N ILE A 325 16.44 5.59 -5.81
CA ILE A 325 16.18 6.96 -5.31
C ILE A 325 17.24 7.41 -4.30
N PHE A 326 17.56 6.57 -3.32
CA PHE A 326 18.20 6.98 -2.06
C PHE A 326 19.60 6.40 -1.84
N SER A 327 20.10 5.51 -2.71
CA SER A 327 21.48 5.04 -2.57
C SER A 327 22.46 6.22 -2.54
N PRO A 328 23.58 6.11 -1.81
CA PRO A 328 24.59 7.18 -1.74
C PRO A 328 25.07 7.65 -3.11
N GLN A 329 25.06 6.76 -4.10
CA GLN A 329 25.47 7.01 -5.47
C GLN A 329 24.38 7.74 -6.29
N ASN A 330 23.09 7.45 -6.04
CA ASN A 330 21.99 7.99 -6.84
C ASN A 330 21.36 9.26 -6.24
N LYS A 331 21.33 9.41 -4.90
CA LYS A 331 20.74 10.58 -4.24
C LYS A 331 21.32 11.92 -4.73
N PRO A 332 22.65 12.10 -4.90
CA PRO A 332 23.21 13.34 -5.45
C PRO A 332 22.75 13.65 -6.88
N LYS A 333 22.51 12.62 -7.70
CA LYS A 333 22.05 12.76 -9.09
C LYS A 333 20.62 13.24 -9.16
N TRP A 334 19.76 12.73 -8.26
CA TRP A 334 18.41 13.25 -8.09
C TRP A 334 18.41 14.72 -7.66
N ILE A 335 19.25 15.10 -6.69
CA ILE A 335 19.38 16.50 -6.24
C ILE A 335 19.80 17.39 -7.42
N GLU A 336 20.81 16.98 -8.20
CA GLU A 336 21.26 17.72 -9.37
C GLU A 336 20.16 17.85 -10.43
N TYR A 337 19.47 16.75 -10.75
CA TYR A 337 18.34 16.75 -11.66
C TYR A 337 17.25 17.71 -11.21
N ILE A 338 16.84 17.65 -9.95
CA ILE A 338 15.78 18.51 -9.39
C ILE A 338 16.17 19.99 -9.49
N SER A 339 17.40 20.33 -9.07
CA SER A 339 17.90 21.70 -9.15
C SER A 339 17.94 22.22 -10.59
N ARG A 340 18.40 21.40 -11.54
CA ARG A 340 18.53 21.78 -12.95
C ARG A 340 17.16 21.87 -13.63
N GLU A 341 16.36 20.82 -13.54
CA GLU A 341 15.09 20.68 -14.26
C GLU A 341 14.06 21.68 -13.75
N PHE A 342 13.95 21.80 -12.42
CA PHE A 342 12.95 22.65 -11.80
C PHE A 342 13.51 24.00 -11.38
N GLY A 343 14.78 24.32 -11.57
CA GLY A 343 15.34 25.64 -11.25
C GLY A 343 15.18 26.01 -9.77
N VAL A 344 15.33 25.04 -8.87
CA VAL A 344 15.39 25.24 -7.42
C VAL A 344 16.84 25.14 -6.96
N SER A 345 17.19 25.81 -5.85
CA SER A 345 18.52 25.70 -5.26
C SER A 345 18.82 24.26 -4.83
N ARG A 346 20.12 23.95 -4.67
CA ARG A 346 20.55 22.64 -4.16
C ARG A 346 19.94 22.31 -2.79
N LYS A 347 19.85 23.30 -1.90
CA LYS A 347 19.28 23.14 -0.56
C LYS A 347 17.78 22.83 -0.63
N GLU A 348 17.06 23.47 -1.54
CA GLU A 348 15.64 23.17 -1.78
C GLU A 348 15.45 21.77 -2.38
N ALA A 349 16.31 21.36 -3.32
CA ALA A 349 16.31 20.00 -3.85
C ALA A 349 16.61 18.94 -2.76
N GLU A 350 17.52 19.24 -1.83
CA GLU A 350 17.78 18.41 -0.65
C GLU A 350 16.55 18.29 0.25
N ILE A 351 15.82 19.39 0.50
CA ILE A 351 14.54 19.38 1.24
C ILE A 351 13.50 18.51 0.52
N ILE A 352 13.37 18.63 -0.80
CA ILE A 352 12.43 17.82 -1.58
C ILE A 352 12.74 16.33 -1.41
N MET A 353 14.01 15.95 -1.54
CA MET A 353 14.43 14.55 -1.39
C MET A 353 14.30 14.04 0.05
N ASP A 354 14.43 14.91 1.04
CA ASP A 354 14.19 14.59 2.45
C ASP A 354 12.71 14.31 2.74
N ARG A 355 11.80 14.91 1.97
CA ARG A 355 10.34 14.76 2.10
C ARG A 355 9.76 13.51 1.43
N ILE A 356 10.59 12.55 1.03
CA ILE A 356 10.14 11.32 0.39
C ILE A 356 10.63 10.13 1.20
N ASP A 357 9.69 9.34 1.70
CA ASP A 357 9.97 8.07 2.34
C ASP A 357 9.47 6.91 1.49
N LEU A 358 10.28 5.86 1.42
CA LEU A 358 9.77 4.55 1.04
C LEU A 358 9.05 3.92 2.23
N LEU A 359 7.89 3.31 1.97
CA LEU A 359 7.06 2.71 3.01
C LEU A 359 6.71 1.26 2.66
N PRO A 360 7.53 0.28 3.09
CA PRO A 360 7.18 -1.14 2.96
C PRO A 360 5.97 -1.50 3.83
N ALA A 361 4.92 -2.06 3.24
CA ALA A 361 3.64 -2.33 3.89
C ALA A 361 3.07 -3.71 3.54
N SER A 362 1.90 -4.00 4.13
CA SER A 362 1.21 -5.29 3.99
C SER A 362 2.08 -6.49 4.35
N LYS A 363 2.95 -6.32 5.34
CA LYS A 363 3.93 -7.33 5.75
C LYS A 363 3.25 -8.61 6.24
N ARG A 364 3.95 -9.73 6.09
CA ARG A 364 3.49 -11.09 6.43
C ARG A 364 4.38 -11.76 7.47
N LYS A 365 5.61 -11.30 7.62
CA LYS A 365 6.64 -11.92 8.46
C LYS A 365 7.64 -10.89 8.98
N PRO A 366 8.24 -11.10 10.18
CA PRO A 366 9.21 -10.18 10.78
C PRO A 366 10.33 -9.74 9.84
N THR A 367 10.83 -10.66 9.00
CA THR A 367 11.91 -10.39 8.05
C THR A 367 11.56 -9.32 7.02
N ASP A 368 10.29 -9.07 6.72
CA ASP A 368 9.85 -7.98 5.84
C ASP A 368 10.26 -6.61 6.39
N THR A 369 10.28 -6.49 7.73
CA THR A 369 10.72 -5.27 8.43
C THR A 369 12.23 -5.26 8.55
N LEU A 370 12.79 -6.35 9.07
CA LEU A 370 14.21 -6.44 9.37
C LEU A 370 15.08 -6.28 8.12
N LEU A 371 14.61 -6.70 6.94
CA LEU A 371 15.34 -6.60 5.68
C LEU A 371 15.11 -5.30 4.90
N THR A 372 14.28 -4.40 5.45
CA THR A 372 14.00 -3.08 4.88
C THR A 372 14.38 -1.94 5.82
N LEU A 373 15.21 -2.16 6.85
CA LEU A 373 15.64 -1.09 7.75
C LEU A 373 16.61 -0.11 7.08
N SER A 374 16.44 1.18 7.38
CA SER A 374 17.31 2.30 7.01
C SER A 374 17.17 3.41 8.04
N SER A 375 18.23 4.21 8.21
CA SER A 375 18.19 5.44 9.02
C SER A 375 17.67 6.66 8.27
N ARG A 376 17.42 6.56 6.96
CA ARG A 376 17.02 7.69 6.10
C ARG A 376 15.94 7.29 5.11
N ASN A 377 15.03 8.22 4.82
CA ASN A 377 14.06 8.13 3.73
C ASN A 377 13.24 6.82 3.75
N LEU A 378 12.86 6.37 4.94
CA LEU A 378 12.15 5.12 5.16
C LEU A 378 11.25 5.22 6.39
N THR A 379 9.96 4.93 6.19
CA THR A 379 8.99 4.75 7.27
C THR A 379 8.40 3.35 7.21
N ASN A 380 8.45 2.61 8.30
CA ASN A 380 7.78 1.30 8.38
C ASN A 380 6.34 1.46 8.88
N THR A 381 5.37 0.85 8.18
CA THR A 381 3.98 0.77 8.67
C THR A 381 3.66 -0.65 9.10
N GLU A 382 3.16 -0.78 10.33
CA GLU A 382 2.95 -2.07 10.97
C GLU A 382 1.66 -2.08 11.78
N PHE A 383 0.96 -3.22 11.73
CA PHE A 383 -0.08 -3.51 12.70
C PHE A 383 0.57 -3.93 14.03
N PRO A 384 -0.09 -3.71 15.18
CA PRO A 384 0.47 -4.05 16.49
C PRO A 384 0.91 -5.51 16.63
N ASN A 385 0.18 -6.46 16.02
CA ASN A 385 0.55 -7.87 16.02
C ASN A 385 1.87 -8.13 15.27
N HIS A 386 2.07 -7.49 14.12
CA HIS A 386 3.31 -7.62 13.35
C HIS A 386 4.50 -7.05 14.12
N GLN A 387 4.34 -5.91 14.80
CA GLN A 387 5.39 -5.37 15.67
C GLN A 387 5.78 -6.33 16.79
N LEU A 388 4.79 -6.97 17.42
CA LEU A 388 5.05 -7.97 18.44
C LEU A 388 5.83 -9.15 17.87
N ASP A 389 5.55 -9.57 16.63
CA ASP A 389 6.29 -10.65 15.98
C ASP A 389 7.72 -10.24 15.63
N VAL A 390 7.95 -8.98 15.21
CA VAL A 390 9.30 -8.41 15.04
C VAL A 390 10.07 -8.39 16.36
N LEU A 391 9.41 -7.99 17.45
CA LEU A 391 10.00 -8.00 18.79
C LEU A 391 10.40 -9.43 19.18
N LYS A 392 9.50 -10.41 19.04
CA LYS A 392 9.80 -11.82 19.33
C LYS A 392 10.95 -12.35 18.49
N GLU A 393 11.04 -11.98 17.21
CA GLU A 393 12.15 -12.34 16.34
C GLU A 393 13.47 -11.78 16.89
N SER A 394 13.48 -10.51 17.32
CA SER A 394 14.66 -9.86 17.90
C SER A 394 15.14 -10.47 19.22
N MET A 395 14.25 -11.20 19.92
CA MET A 395 14.55 -11.88 21.18
C MET A 395 15.11 -13.31 20.99
N LYS A 396 15.18 -13.83 19.76
CA LYS A 396 15.73 -15.16 19.51
C LYS A 396 17.24 -15.20 19.76
N SER A 397 17.73 -16.34 20.26
CA SER A 397 19.16 -16.57 20.47
C SER A 397 19.94 -16.38 19.17
N GLY A 398 21.03 -15.61 19.21
CA GLY A 398 21.87 -15.32 18.06
C GLY A 398 21.40 -14.15 17.17
N PHE A 399 20.28 -13.50 17.48
CA PHE A 399 19.86 -12.30 16.78
C PHE A 399 20.86 -11.15 17.03
N ARG A 400 21.24 -10.44 15.95
CA ARG A 400 22.08 -9.24 16.01
C ARG A 400 21.48 -8.15 15.14
N ILE A 401 21.13 -7.02 15.74
CA ILE A 401 20.51 -5.91 15.00
C ILE A 401 21.47 -5.32 13.95
N GLU A 402 22.77 -5.45 14.17
CA GLU A 402 23.83 -5.03 13.26
C GLU A 402 23.75 -5.74 11.91
N ASP A 403 23.25 -6.98 11.87
CA ASP A 403 23.06 -7.73 10.63
C ASP A 403 21.95 -7.12 9.75
N TYR A 404 21.08 -6.30 10.34
CA TYR A 404 19.92 -5.68 9.70
C TYR A 404 20.05 -4.17 9.52
N LYS A 405 21.07 -3.53 10.09
CA LYS A 405 21.33 -2.09 9.92
C LYS A 405 21.54 -1.76 8.44
N GLU A 406 20.82 -0.76 7.93
CA GLU A 406 20.81 -0.36 6.51
C GLU A 406 20.53 -1.55 5.55
N SER A 407 19.81 -2.57 6.01
CA SER A 407 19.53 -3.80 5.24
C SER A 407 18.81 -3.56 3.93
N ILE A 408 18.04 -2.47 3.82
CA ILE A 408 17.37 -2.14 2.55
C ILE A 408 18.35 -1.79 1.43
N ALA A 409 19.55 -1.32 1.76
CA ALA A 409 20.57 -0.98 0.78
C ALA A 409 21.44 -2.20 0.39
N LYS A 410 21.20 -3.38 0.97
CA LYS A 410 21.94 -4.60 0.64
C LYS A 410 21.37 -5.23 -0.62
N ASP A 411 22.27 -5.80 -1.43
CA ASP A 411 21.89 -6.53 -2.63
C ASP A 411 20.92 -7.69 -2.31
N PRO A 412 19.99 -7.99 -3.24
CA PRO A 412 19.12 -9.15 -3.10
C PRO A 412 19.93 -10.45 -3.17
N ASP A 413 19.43 -11.50 -2.51
CA ASP A 413 20.00 -12.84 -2.66
C ASP A 413 19.85 -13.30 -4.13
N GLU A 414 20.97 -13.55 -4.80
CA GLU A 414 21.00 -13.88 -6.23
C GLU A 414 20.21 -15.15 -6.57
N LYS A 415 20.23 -16.15 -5.67
CA LYS A 415 19.53 -17.41 -5.88
C LYS A 415 18.02 -17.18 -5.87
N HIS A 416 17.50 -16.50 -4.85
CA HIS A 416 16.08 -16.17 -4.77
C HIS A 416 15.67 -15.24 -5.91
N LEU A 417 16.50 -14.25 -6.24
CA LEU A 417 16.21 -13.32 -7.33
C LEU A 417 16.11 -14.07 -8.67
N LYS A 418 17.02 -14.99 -8.97
CA LYS A 418 16.98 -15.78 -10.21
C LYS A 418 15.69 -16.59 -10.35
N ILE A 419 15.19 -17.17 -9.25
CA ILE A 419 13.91 -17.89 -9.23
C ILE A 419 12.74 -16.92 -9.44
N LEU A 420 12.73 -15.80 -8.74
CA LEU A 420 11.69 -14.78 -8.90
C LEU A 420 11.64 -14.24 -10.33
N MET A 421 12.78 -14.05 -10.98
CA MET A 421 12.89 -13.59 -12.37
C MET A 421 12.34 -14.59 -13.40
N SER A 422 12.06 -15.85 -13.03
CA SER A 422 11.31 -16.78 -13.89
C SER A 422 9.78 -16.62 -13.78
N ILE A 423 9.29 -15.80 -12.86
CA ILE A 423 7.86 -15.55 -12.65
C ILE A 423 7.49 -14.23 -13.34
N GLY A 424 6.71 -14.32 -14.42
CA GLY A 424 6.40 -13.16 -15.28
C GLY A 424 5.79 -11.98 -14.52
N ASP A 425 4.87 -12.23 -13.58
CA ASP A 425 4.26 -11.16 -12.79
C ASP A 425 5.21 -10.54 -11.75
N PHE A 426 6.25 -11.24 -11.31
CA PHE A 426 7.33 -10.63 -10.53
C PHE A 426 8.22 -9.74 -11.41
N VAL A 427 8.56 -10.20 -12.62
CA VAL A 427 9.37 -9.41 -13.58
C VAL A 427 8.69 -8.07 -13.86
N LYS A 428 7.38 -8.06 -14.08
CA LYS A 428 6.57 -6.84 -14.23
C LYS A 428 6.62 -5.91 -13.01
N ALA A 429 6.73 -6.49 -11.81
CA ALA A 429 6.84 -5.74 -10.56
C ALA A 429 8.25 -5.13 -10.39
N TYR A 430 9.27 -5.90 -10.76
CA TYR A 430 10.65 -5.64 -10.37
C TYR A 430 11.45 -4.84 -11.41
N GLU A 431 11.10 -4.95 -12.69
CA GLU A 431 11.77 -4.20 -13.76
C GLU A 431 11.13 -2.83 -14.01
N ALA A 432 11.92 -1.92 -14.58
CA ALA A 432 11.46 -0.66 -15.15
C ALA A 432 10.79 -0.89 -16.52
N THR A 433 10.04 0.09 -17.01
CA THR A 433 9.64 0.18 -18.43
C THR A 433 10.78 0.77 -19.27
N PRO A 434 10.74 0.66 -20.61
CA PRO A 434 11.73 1.29 -21.48
C PRO A 434 11.88 2.80 -21.23
N GLU A 435 10.76 3.52 -21.10
CA GLU A 435 10.74 4.98 -20.91
C GLU A 435 11.31 5.38 -19.55
N LEU A 436 11.01 4.60 -18.52
CA LEU A 436 11.56 4.84 -17.18
C LEU A 436 13.07 4.57 -17.17
N LYS A 437 13.54 3.50 -17.82
CA LYS A 437 14.98 3.23 -17.95
C LYS A 437 15.71 4.34 -18.70
N GLU A 438 15.13 4.83 -19.79
CA GLU A 438 15.67 5.97 -20.54
C GLU A 438 15.77 7.23 -19.66
N PHE A 439 14.72 7.53 -18.90
CA PHE A 439 14.70 8.64 -17.96
C PHE A 439 15.78 8.49 -16.87
N LEU A 440 15.92 7.32 -16.25
CA LEU A 440 16.94 7.07 -15.23
C LEU A 440 18.35 7.28 -15.80
N ASN A 441 18.63 6.76 -16.99
CA ASN A 441 19.90 6.99 -17.69
C ASN A 441 20.15 8.48 -17.96
N LYS A 442 19.13 9.24 -18.37
CA LYS A 442 19.22 10.68 -18.62
C LYS A 442 19.61 11.48 -17.38
N ILE A 443 19.17 11.06 -16.19
CA ILE A 443 19.56 11.69 -14.93
C ILE A 443 20.84 11.08 -14.32
N GLY A 444 21.49 10.16 -15.04
CA GLY A 444 22.75 9.51 -14.64
C GLY A 444 22.58 8.34 -13.66
N VAL A 445 21.35 7.91 -13.35
CA VAL A 445 21.07 6.72 -12.54
C VAL A 445 21.21 5.49 -13.44
N ILE A 446 22.37 4.83 -13.36
CA ILE A 446 22.77 3.73 -14.24
C ILE A 446 22.75 2.43 -13.44
N GLY A 447 22.05 1.43 -13.96
CA GLY A 447 21.98 0.09 -13.38
C GLY A 447 21.20 -0.87 -14.28
N ASP A 448 21.23 -2.16 -13.94
CA ASP A 448 20.41 -3.17 -14.61
C ASP A 448 19.00 -3.24 -14.01
N TYR A 449 18.16 -2.31 -14.46
CA TYR A 449 16.77 -2.20 -14.02
C TYR A 449 15.78 -2.94 -14.93
N GLY A 450 16.26 -3.66 -15.95
CA GLY A 450 15.40 -4.32 -16.93
C GLY A 450 14.52 -3.36 -17.74
N ILE A 451 13.60 -3.91 -18.54
CA ILE A 451 12.69 -3.14 -19.42
C ILE A 451 11.28 -3.77 -19.53
N ARG A 452 10.99 -4.80 -18.74
CA ARG A 452 9.74 -5.58 -18.80
C ARG A 452 8.77 -5.23 -17.66
N GLY A 453 8.95 -4.06 -17.05
CA GLY A 453 8.08 -3.54 -16.03
C GLY A 453 6.65 -3.35 -16.53
N VAL A 454 5.68 -3.29 -15.61
CA VAL A 454 4.28 -3.05 -15.96
C VAL A 454 4.09 -1.63 -16.53
N ASP A 455 3.49 -1.56 -17.72
CA ASP A 455 3.15 -0.29 -18.37
C ASP A 455 2.04 0.46 -17.64
N ARG A 456 2.08 1.80 -17.71
CA ARG A 456 1.13 2.68 -17.01
C ARG A 456 -0.32 2.34 -17.33
N ALA A 457 -0.62 2.11 -18.61
CA ALA A 457 -1.96 1.81 -19.09
C ALA A 457 -2.51 0.49 -18.52
N ASP A 458 -1.63 -0.43 -18.12
CA ASP A 458 -1.99 -1.75 -17.62
C ASP A 458 -2.05 -1.85 -16.09
N TRP A 459 -1.78 -0.76 -15.36
CA TRP A 459 -1.87 -0.75 -13.90
C TRP A 459 -3.22 -1.27 -13.36
N PRO A 460 -4.39 -0.92 -13.93
CA PRO A 460 -5.67 -1.42 -13.44
C PRO A 460 -5.83 -2.93 -13.63
N ASN A 461 -5.17 -3.49 -14.65
CA ASN A 461 -5.25 -4.89 -15.04
C ASN A 461 -4.13 -5.74 -14.42
N TYR A 462 -3.12 -5.12 -13.82
CA TYR A 462 -2.06 -5.84 -13.14
C TYR A 462 -2.63 -6.63 -11.97
N GLY A 463 -2.39 -7.94 -11.95
CA GLY A 463 -3.04 -8.90 -11.06
C GLY A 463 -3.17 -8.47 -9.59
N PRO A 464 -2.10 -8.05 -8.89
CA PRO A 464 -2.21 -7.61 -7.50
C PRO A 464 -2.98 -6.28 -7.33
N CYS A 465 -2.92 -5.37 -8.32
CA CYS A 465 -3.71 -4.14 -8.35
C CYS A 465 -5.20 -4.46 -8.48
N ALA A 466 -5.59 -5.20 -9.52
CA ALA A 466 -6.98 -5.54 -9.82
C ALA A 466 -7.66 -6.27 -8.64
N LYS A 467 -6.96 -7.20 -8.00
CA LYS A 467 -7.47 -7.93 -6.82
C LYS A 467 -7.73 -7.00 -5.64
N THR A 468 -6.73 -6.20 -5.26
CA THR A 468 -6.84 -5.32 -4.08
C THR A 468 -7.81 -4.16 -4.31
N LEU A 469 -7.88 -3.64 -5.54
CA LEU A 469 -8.84 -2.61 -5.91
C LEU A 469 -10.28 -3.10 -5.70
N ARG A 470 -10.61 -4.31 -6.18
CA ARG A 470 -11.94 -4.91 -5.95
C ARG A 470 -12.26 -5.07 -4.46
N GLU A 471 -11.31 -5.58 -3.67
CA GLU A 471 -11.47 -5.74 -2.23
C GLU A 471 -11.74 -4.40 -1.52
N PHE A 472 -10.93 -3.37 -1.82
CA PHE A 472 -11.06 -2.07 -1.16
C PHE A 472 -12.32 -1.33 -1.59
N THR A 473 -12.71 -1.43 -2.86
CA THR A 473 -13.97 -0.87 -3.34
C THR A 473 -15.17 -1.54 -2.66
N GLN A 474 -15.18 -2.88 -2.56
CA GLN A 474 -16.29 -3.56 -1.89
C GLN A 474 -16.38 -3.17 -0.41
N ALA A 475 -15.25 -3.15 0.31
CA ALA A 475 -15.24 -2.76 1.71
C ALA A 475 -15.68 -1.30 1.92
N TYR A 476 -15.34 -0.40 1.00
CA TYR A 476 -15.84 0.97 1.02
C TYR A 476 -17.36 1.03 0.84
N LEU A 477 -17.92 0.29 -0.12
CA LEU A 477 -19.36 0.24 -0.35
C LEU A 477 -20.11 -0.32 0.86
N ASP A 478 -19.58 -1.37 1.48
CA ASP A 478 -20.16 -1.97 2.68
C ASP A 478 -20.14 -0.99 3.86
N PHE A 479 -19.01 -0.29 4.05
CA PHE A 479 -18.90 0.75 5.07
C PHE A 479 -19.88 1.89 4.83
N ARG A 480 -19.92 2.42 3.61
CA ARG A 480 -20.84 3.49 3.21
C ARG A 480 -22.29 3.13 3.52
N ASN A 481 -22.71 1.92 3.16
CA ASN A 481 -24.07 1.46 3.42
C ASN A 481 -24.40 1.41 4.93
N LYS A 482 -23.45 0.95 5.75
CA LYS A 482 -23.62 0.96 7.22
C LYS A 482 -23.71 2.38 7.79
N VAL A 483 -22.90 3.32 7.29
CA VAL A 483 -22.96 4.72 7.73
C VAL A 483 -24.32 5.34 7.34
N LEU A 484 -24.83 5.03 6.14
CA LEU A 484 -26.16 5.50 5.73
C LEU A 484 -27.29 5.05 6.65
N ASP A 485 -27.19 3.87 7.26
CA ASP A 485 -28.22 3.37 8.18
C ASP A 485 -28.35 4.25 9.44
N VAL A 486 -27.33 5.05 9.77
CA VAL A 486 -27.41 6.09 10.82
C VAL A 486 -28.40 7.21 10.48
N PHE A 487 -28.59 7.50 9.18
CA PHE A 487 -29.47 8.58 8.71
C PHE A 487 -30.92 8.13 8.48
N LYS A 488 -31.19 6.81 8.53
CA LYS A 488 -32.53 6.24 8.33
C LYS A 488 -33.34 6.08 9.63
N GLY A 489 -32.75 6.42 10.79
CA GLY A 489 -33.26 6.10 12.13
C GLY A 489 -33.63 7.30 12.98
#